data_AF-A0A239DBB2-F1
#
_entry.id   AF-A0A239DBB2-F1
#
_cell.length_a   1.000
_cell.length_b   1.000
_cell.length_c   1.000
_cell.angle_alpha   90.00
_cell.angle_beta   90.00
_cell.angle_gamma   90.00
#
_symmetry.space_group_name_H-M   'P 1'
#
loop_
_entity.id
_entity.type
_entity.pdbx_description
1 polymer ?
#
loop_
_entity_poly.entity_id
_entity_poly.type
_entity_poly.pdbx_seq_one_letter_code
_entity_poly.pdbx_strand_id
1 'polypeptide(L)'
;MAGWVPLDAIEGYRGCGVVSGEEELVWEEFWANLWPVWRRVLGGTDADEPPPAEPILRRRRLTTDFEWVGTFEPVRWLTSVTEALLWDENGMDLGPLAGRPWELLQLGGPAANVDLGQLRGTPVRHLVLSNVDVEDLAELRGIVGLESLTLAHGDFGTLPPLPRLTEVVLYAEGEVDLSAASHPGLSVIRRDEIYFPPFRPDGMDA
;
A
#
# COMPACT_ATOMS: atom_id res chain seq x y z
N MET A 1 -14.10 20.36 1.89
CA MET A 1 -13.83 20.08 3.32
C MET A 1 -14.71 18.90 3.74
N ALA A 2 -14.27 17.68 3.43
CA ALA A 2 -14.83 16.49 4.05
C ALA A 2 -13.99 16.26 5.31
N GLY A 3 -14.63 16.33 6.48
CA GLY A 3 -13.97 16.08 7.76
C GLY A 3 -13.68 14.60 7.90
N TRP A 4 -12.50 14.29 8.43
CA TRP A 4 -12.14 12.98 8.93
C TRP A 4 -13.27 12.41 9.80
N VAL A 5 -13.84 11.27 9.39
CA VAL A 5 -14.80 10.51 10.19
C VAL A 5 -14.01 9.39 10.86
N PRO A 6 -13.95 9.33 12.20
CA PRO A 6 -13.30 8.22 12.89
C PRO A 6 -13.93 6.89 12.44
N LEU A 7 -13.11 5.85 12.23
CA LEU A 7 -13.57 4.51 11.82
C LEU A 7 -14.69 3.95 12.72
N ASP A 8 -14.66 4.27 14.02
CA ASP A 8 -15.68 3.90 15.02
C ASP A 8 -17.06 4.58 14.81
N ALA A 9 -17.13 5.61 13.96
CA ALA A 9 -18.35 6.38 13.69
C ALA A 9 -19.11 5.88 12.44
N ILE A 10 -18.60 4.86 11.75
CA ILE A 10 -19.26 4.24 10.59
C ILE A 10 -20.13 3.08 11.09
N GLU A 11 -21.46 3.20 10.96
CA GLU A 11 -22.41 2.13 11.31
C GLU A 11 -22.03 0.82 10.60
N GLY A 12 -21.67 -0.20 11.39
CA GLY A 12 -21.35 -1.55 10.89
C GLY A 12 -19.86 -1.96 11.02
N TYR A 13 -18.95 -1.03 11.28
CA TYR A 13 -17.55 -1.37 11.57
C TYR A 13 -17.41 -1.82 13.03
N ARG A 14 -16.98 -3.07 13.25
CA ARG A 14 -16.60 -3.56 14.59
C ARG A 14 -15.09 -3.52 14.86
N GLY A 15 -14.30 -3.06 13.90
CA GLY A 15 -12.84 -3.19 13.95
C GLY A 15 -12.40 -4.64 13.80
N CYS A 16 -11.40 -4.89 12.96
CA CYS A 16 -10.46 -5.96 13.29
C CYS A 16 -9.59 -5.34 14.40
N GLY A 17 -9.74 -5.77 15.65
CA GLY A 17 -9.15 -5.09 16.80
C GLY A 17 -7.64 -4.88 16.66
N VAL A 18 -7.14 -3.76 17.22
CA VAL A 18 -5.71 -3.44 17.28
C VAL A 18 -4.97 -4.56 18.03
N VAL A 19 -4.11 -5.30 17.33
CA VAL A 19 -3.48 -6.51 17.88
C VAL A 19 -2.24 -6.18 18.70
N SER A 20 -2.33 -6.43 20.01
CA SER A 20 -1.17 -6.69 20.88
C SER A 20 -1.25 -8.13 21.40
N GLY A 21 -0.48 -9.04 20.79
CA GLY A 21 -0.19 -10.39 21.31
C GLY A 21 -1.10 -11.53 20.82
N GLU A 22 -0.49 -12.51 20.15
CA GLU A 22 -0.89 -13.94 20.03
C GLU A 22 -2.39 -14.31 19.79
N GLU A 23 -3.18 -13.51 19.06
CA GLU A 23 -4.49 -13.98 18.61
C GLU A 23 -4.35 -14.84 17.33
N GLU A 24 -4.85 -16.08 17.40
CA GLU A 24 -4.99 -16.97 16.25
C GLU A 24 -6.15 -16.50 15.38
N LEU A 25 -5.94 -16.43 14.06
CA LEU A 25 -6.97 -16.00 13.12
C LEU A 25 -8.13 -17.01 13.08
N VAL A 26 -9.29 -16.62 13.59
CA VAL A 26 -10.55 -17.36 13.40
C VAL A 26 -11.20 -16.89 12.09
N TRP A 27 -11.15 -17.75 11.05
CA TRP A 27 -11.54 -17.36 9.69
C TRP A 27 -12.98 -16.84 9.57
N GLU A 28 -13.94 -17.51 10.21
CA GLU A 28 -15.36 -17.13 10.20
C GLU A 28 -15.56 -15.74 10.80
N GLU A 29 -14.89 -15.44 11.92
CA GLU A 29 -15.00 -14.16 12.60
C GLU A 29 -14.30 -13.05 11.81
N PHE A 30 -13.13 -13.33 11.26
CA PHE A 30 -12.43 -12.43 10.36
C PHE A 30 -13.33 -12.04 9.18
N TRP A 31 -13.88 -13.03 8.47
CA TRP A 31 -14.73 -12.81 7.30
C TRP A 31 -16.01 -12.02 7.64
N ALA A 32 -16.66 -12.36 8.75
CA ALA A 32 -17.86 -11.68 9.21
C ALA A 32 -17.61 -10.19 9.49
N ASN A 33 -16.41 -9.83 9.96
CA ASN A 33 -16.02 -8.45 10.28
C ASN A 33 -15.44 -7.67 9.09
N LEU A 34 -15.19 -8.31 7.94
CA LEU A 34 -14.76 -7.61 6.72
C LEU A 34 -15.90 -6.76 6.15
N TRP A 35 -15.53 -5.59 5.64
CA TRP A 35 -16.42 -4.81 4.79
C TRP A 35 -16.72 -5.58 3.49
N PRO A 36 -17.90 -5.37 2.87
CA PRO A 36 -18.26 -6.01 1.60
C PRO A 36 -17.18 -5.83 0.52
N VAL A 37 -16.53 -4.67 0.47
CA VAL A 37 -15.42 -4.41 -0.46
C VAL A 37 -14.21 -5.32 -0.20
N TRP A 38 -13.84 -5.52 1.07
CA TRP A 38 -12.76 -6.44 1.44
C TRP A 38 -13.13 -7.90 1.13
N ARG A 39 -14.39 -8.31 1.33
CA ARG A 39 -14.83 -9.64 0.92
C ARG A 39 -14.68 -9.84 -0.59
N ARG A 40 -15.03 -8.83 -1.40
CA ARG A 40 -14.83 -8.88 -2.86
C ARG A 40 -13.35 -8.94 -3.24
N VAL A 41 -12.51 -8.09 -2.64
CA VAL A 41 -11.05 -8.11 -2.82
C VAL A 41 -10.44 -9.45 -2.44
N LEU A 42 -10.92 -10.07 -1.36
CA LEU A 42 -10.32 -11.30 -0.87
C LEU A 42 -10.86 -12.55 -1.54
N GLY A 43 -12.16 -12.63 -1.79
CA GLY A 43 -12.85 -13.85 -2.24
C GLY A 43 -13.72 -13.69 -3.48
N GLY A 44 -13.72 -12.53 -4.14
CA GLY A 44 -14.53 -12.27 -5.34
C GLY A 44 -16.04 -12.24 -5.07
N THR A 45 -16.45 -12.11 -3.81
CA THR A 45 -17.86 -12.13 -3.38
C THR A 45 -18.07 -11.20 -2.20
N ASP A 46 -19.27 -10.64 -2.03
CA ASP A 46 -19.69 -9.90 -0.84
C ASP A 46 -20.55 -10.72 0.12
N ALA A 47 -20.74 -12.02 -0.15
CA ALA A 47 -21.55 -12.92 0.64
C ALA A 47 -21.09 -13.02 2.10
N ASP A 48 -22.05 -13.20 3.01
CA ASP A 48 -21.77 -13.39 4.44
C ASP A 48 -21.11 -14.75 4.74
N GLU A 49 -21.38 -15.77 3.92
CA GLU A 49 -20.73 -17.08 4.04
C GLU A 49 -19.29 -17.01 3.50
N PRO A 50 -18.28 -17.37 4.30
CA PRO A 50 -16.89 -17.30 3.85
C PRO A 50 -16.55 -18.38 2.81
N PRO A 51 -15.75 -18.04 1.79
CA PRO A 51 -15.07 -19.05 0.97
C PRO A 51 -13.98 -19.77 1.79
N PRO A 52 -13.38 -20.86 1.26
CA PRO A 52 -12.25 -21.52 1.91
C PRO A 52 -11.10 -20.55 2.22
N ALA A 53 -10.58 -20.58 3.45
CA ALA A 53 -9.53 -19.68 3.91
C ALA A 53 -8.17 -19.92 3.24
N GLU A 54 -7.81 -21.19 3.03
CA GLU A 54 -6.44 -21.58 2.66
C GLU A 54 -5.93 -20.92 1.36
N PRO A 55 -6.70 -20.86 0.26
CA PRO A 55 -6.27 -20.13 -0.94
C PRO A 55 -6.03 -18.63 -0.68
N ILE A 56 -6.88 -18.01 0.13
CA ILE A 56 -6.83 -16.58 0.45
C ILE A 56 -5.61 -16.25 1.30
N LEU A 57 -5.36 -17.03 2.35
CA LEU A 57 -4.29 -16.78 3.32
C LEU A 57 -2.90 -17.11 2.77
N ARG A 58 -2.80 -17.95 1.74
CA ARG A 58 -1.54 -18.31 1.08
C ARG A 58 -1.15 -17.41 -0.08
N ARG A 59 -2.00 -16.47 -0.47
CA ARG A 59 -1.71 -15.59 -1.61
C ARG A 59 -0.46 -14.75 -1.32
N ARG A 60 0.39 -14.60 -2.32
CA ARG A 60 1.59 -13.75 -2.25
C ARG A 60 1.31 -12.31 -2.68
N ARG A 61 0.31 -12.14 -3.53
CA ARG A 61 -0.10 -10.88 -4.14
C ARG A 61 -1.47 -10.47 -3.64
N LEU A 62 -1.64 -9.18 -3.38
CA LEU A 62 -2.92 -8.57 -3.04
C LEU A 62 -3.11 -7.31 -3.87
N THR A 63 -4.26 -7.16 -4.48
CA THR A 63 -4.68 -5.94 -5.18
C THR A 63 -6.04 -5.52 -4.65
N THR A 64 -6.25 -4.23 -4.42
CA THR A 64 -7.60 -3.70 -4.15
C THR A 64 -8.33 -3.28 -5.43
N ASP A 65 -7.74 -3.47 -6.62
CA ASP A 65 -8.37 -3.20 -7.92
C ASP A 65 -8.99 -1.78 -8.05
N PHE A 66 -8.31 -0.78 -7.51
CA PHE A 66 -8.78 0.61 -7.45
C PHE A 66 -10.06 0.81 -6.62
N GLU A 67 -10.45 -0.19 -5.82
CA GLU A 67 -11.55 -0.08 -4.88
C GLU A 67 -11.11 0.71 -3.64
N TRP A 68 -12.02 1.55 -3.16
CA TRP A 68 -11.87 2.19 -1.87
C TRP A 68 -12.18 1.19 -0.75
N VAL A 69 -11.13 0.68 -0.12
CA VAL A 69 -11.25 -0.34 0.93
C VAL A 69 -11.45 0.22 2.34
N GLY A 70 -11.35 1.54 2.50
CA GLY A 70 -11.55 2.30 3.74
C GLY A 70 -10.49 2.12 4.83
N THR A 71 -9.95 0.92 4.99
CA THR A 71 -8.87 0.60 5.94
C THR A 71 -8.02 -0.54 5.42
N PHE A 72 -6.72 -0.54 5.74
CA PHE A 72 -5.81 -1.64 5.48
C PHE A 72 -5.69 -2.64 6.62
N GLU A 73 -6.47 -2.50 7.70
CA GLU A 73 -6.37 -3.39 8.87
C GLU A 73 -6.44 -4.90 8.53
N PRO A 74 -7.28 -5.36 7.58
CA PRO A 74 -7.30 -6.77 7.17
C PRO A 74 -5.95 -7.31 6.68
N VAL A 75 -5.08 -6.45 6.16
CA VAL A 75 -3.77 -6.82 5.62
C VAL A 75 -2.86 -7.42 6.71
N ARG A 76 -3.04 -7.05 7.99
CA ARG A 76 -2.26 -7.63 9.11
C ARG A 76 -2.33 -9.15 9.17
N TRP A 77 -3.49 -9.70 8.83
CA TRP A 77 -3.78 -11.13 8.86
C TRP A 77 -3.32 -11.87 7.60
N LEU A 78 -3.00 -11.15 6.53
CA LEU A 78 -2.55 -11.70 5.25
C LEU A 78 -1.02 -11.80 5.21
N THR A 79 -0.44 -12.56 6.13
CA THR A 79 1.02 -12.60 6.38
C THR A 79 1.85 -13.21 5.24
N SER A 80 1.24 -13.97 4.34
CA SER A 80 1.91 -14.50 3.14
C SER A 80 2.02 -13.48 2.01
N VAL A 81 1.30 -12.36 2.09
CA VAL A 81 1.37 -11.30 1.07
C VAL A 81 2.67 -10.54 1.21
N THR A 82 3.49 -10.57 0.15
CA THR A 82 4.75 -9.82 0.05
C THR A 82 4.71 -8.75 -1.03
N GLU A 83 3.72 -8.80 -1.91
CA GLU A 83 3.49 -7.86 -3.00
C GLU A 83 2.06 -7.31 -2.87
N ALA A 84 1.90 -6.01 -2.62
CA ALA A 84 0.57 -5.39 -2.51
C ALA A 84 0.42 -4.13 -3.37
N LEU A 85 -0.72 -4.07 -4.05
CA LEU A 85 -1.27 -2.90 -4.71
C LEU A 85 -2.46 -2.43 -3.91
N LEU A 86 -2.30 -1.32 -3.20
CA LEU A 86 -3.33 -0.76 -2.33
C LEU A 86 -3.73 0.60 -2.86
N TRP A 87 -5.04 0.81 -2.96
CA TRP A 87 -5.64 2.05 -3.43
C TRP A 87 -6.51 2.66 -2.32
N ASP A 88 -6.38 3.97 -2.11
CA ASP A 88 -7.21 4.74 -1.18
C ASP A 88 -7.33 6.19 -1.65
N GLU A 89 -8.38 6.90 -1.24
CA GLU A 89 -8.63 8.29 -1.60
C GLU A 89 -8.34 9.31 -0.47
N ASN A 90 -8.12 8.86 0.78
CA ASN A 90 -8.03 9.79 1.92
C ASN A 90 -6.96 9.41 2.95
N GLY A 91 -5.79 10.07 2.93
CA GLY A 91 -4.75 10.00 3.97
C GLY A 91 -3.98 8.67 4.04
N MET A 92 -4.66 7.57 3.75
CA MET A 92 -4.15 6.21 3.69
C MET A 92 -3.46 5.79 5.00
N ASP A 93 -4.19 5.15 5.92
CA ASP A 93 -3.59 4.58 7.14
C ASP A 93 -2.67 3.40 6.78
N LEU A 94 -1.36 3.65 6.84
CA LEU A 94 -0.30 2.69 6.53
C LEU A 94 0.13 1.87 7.75
N GLY A 95 -0.35 2.20 8.95
CA GLY A 95 -0.05 1.48 10.19
C GLY A 95 -0.27 -0.05 10.11
N PRO A 96 -1.30 -0.55 9.40
CA PRO A 96 -1.50 -1.99 9.16
C PRO A 96 -0.41 -2.68 8.36
N LEU A 97 0.36 -1.92 7.57
CA LEU A 97 1.40 -2.43 6.69
C LEU A 97 2.76 -2.52 7.37
N ALA A 98 2.90 -1.87 8.54
CA ALA A 98 4.16 -1.75 9.25
C ALA A 98 4.63 -3.08 9.89
N GLY A 99 5.94 -3.19 10.09
CA GLY A 99 6.54 -4.27 10.90
C GLY A 99 6.68 -5.63 10.20
N ARG A 100 6.45 -5.71 8.88
CA ARG A 100 6.67 -6.92 8.08
C ARG A 100 7.38 -6.61 6.75
N PRO A 101 8.08 -7.59 6.14
CA PRO A 101 8.80 -7.36 4.90
C PRO A 101 7.86 -7.30 3.69
N TRP A 102 8.09 -6.32 2.83
CA TRP A 102 7.46 -6.16 1.53
C TRP A 102 8.51 -6.26 0.42
N GLU A 103 8.24 -7.12 -0.55
CA GLU A 103 8.99 -7.13 -1.80
C GLU A 103 8.55 -5.96 -2.67
N LEU A 104 7.24 -5.79 -2.83
CA LEU A 104 6.65 -4.67 -3.57
C LEU A 104 5.48 -4.10 -2.78
N LEU A 105 5.55 -2.81 -2.48
CA LEU A 105 4.43 -2.08 -1.93
C LEU A 105 4.08 -0.93 -2.86
N GLN A 106 2.85 -0.92 -3.33
CA GLN A 106 2.34 0.13 -4.19
C GLN A 106 1.15 0.82 -3.52
N LEU A 107 1.28 2.13 -3.36
CA LEU A 107 0.28 3.02 -2.79
C LEU A 107 -0.27 3.89 -3.91
N GLY A 108 -1.55 3.70 -4.23
CA GLY A 108 -2.27 4.38 -5.30
C GLY A 108 -3.36 5.30 -4.75
N GLY A 109 -3.55 6.46 -5.39
CA GLY A 109 -4.56 7.44 -5.02
C GLY A 109 -5.51 7.88 -6.15
N PRO A 110 -6.29 8.95 -5.91
CA PRO A 110 -5.83 10.21 -5.33
C PRO A 110 -5.87 10.26 -3.81
N ALA A 111 -4.72 10.30 -3.13
CA ALA A 111 -4.65 10.43 -1.67
C ALA A 111 -3.78 11.62 -1.26
N ALA A 112 -4.24 12.40 -0.27
CA ALA A 112 -3.51 13.57 0.23
C ALA A 112 -3.03 13.39 1.67
N ASN A 113 -1.92 14.03 2.01
CA ASN A 113 -1.24 13.95 3.33
C ASN A 113 -0.91 12.51 3.74
N VAL A 114 -0.31 11.74 2.82
CA VAL A 114 0.14 10.38 3.13
C VAL A 114 1.38 10.44 4.01
N ASP A 115 1.26 9.98 5.25
CA ASP A 115 2.34 9.94 6.24
C ASP A 115 3.15 8.64 6.12
N LEU A 116 4.29 8.71 5.42
CA LEU A 116 5.22 7.59 5.29
C LEU A 116 5.95 7.25 6.59
N GLY A 117 5.90 8.11 7.61
CA GLY A 117 6.48 7.86 8.94
C GLY A 117 5.85 6.64 9.62
N GLN A 118 4.61 6.29 9.27
CA GLN A 118 3.93 5.07 9.72
C GLN A 118 4.64 3.79 9.25
N LEU A 119 5.40 3.84 8.15
CA LEU A 119 6.19 2.72 7.64
C LEU A 119 7.61 2.67 8.23
N ARG A 120 7.95 3.51 9.22
CA ARG A 120 9.28 3.54 9.81
C ARG A 120 9.70 2.18 10.38
N GLY A 121 10.89 1.72 10.00
CA GLY A 121 11.44 0.41 10.37
C GLY A 121 10.89 -0.75 9.53
N THR A 122 9.92 -0.50 8.64
CA THR A 122 9.32 -1.52 7.78
C THR A 122 10.24 -1.85 6.62
N PRO A 123 10.60 -3.13 6.40
CA PRO A 123 11.39 -3.52 5.25
C PRO A 123 10.56 -3.44 3.97
N VAL A 124 10.91 -2.54 3.06
CA VAL A 124 10.26 -2.43 1.74
C VAL A 124 11.35 -2.36 0.69
N ARG A 125 11.35 -3.32 -0.25
CA ARG A 125 12.38 -3.38 -1.31
C ARG A 125 12.04 -2.47 -2.49
N HIS A 126 10.82 -2.57 -2.99
CA HIS A 126 10.30 -1.76 -4.09
C HIS A 126 9.08 -0.99 -3.59
N LEU A 127 9.15 0.34 -3.64
CA LEU A 127 8.03 1.22 -3.30
C LEU A 127 7.54 1.92 -4.56
N VAL A 128 6.22 1.92 -4.75
CA VAL A 128 5.57 2.69 -5.82
C VAL A 128 4.59 3.66 -5.19
N LEU A 129 4.72 4.93 -5.54
CA LEU A 129 3.82 6.00 -5.15
C LEU A 129 3.17 6.57 -6.41
N SER A 130 1.85 6.43 -6.52
CA SER A 130 1.11 6.85 -7.71
C SER A 130 -0.12 7.67 -7.33
N ASN A 131 -0.19 8.92 -7.78
CA ASN A 131 -1.30 9.81 -7.46
C ASN A 131 -1.50 10.00 -5.95
N VAL A 132 -0.37 10.15 -5.23
CA VAL A 132 -0.36 10.38 -3.79
C VAL A 132 0.45 11.64 -3.49
N ASP A 133 -0.08 12.46 -2.59
CA ASP A 133 0.59 13.63 -2.02
C ASP A 133 1.15 13.25 -0.65
N VAL A 134 2.47 13.11 -0.58
CA VAL A 134 3.23 12.68 0.60
C VAL A 134 3.56 13.90 1.45
N GLU A 135 3.23 13.85 2.74
CA GLU A 135 3.43 14.98 3.65
C GLU A 135 4.91 15.36 3.81
N ASP A 136 5.78 14.36 4.00
CA ASP A 136 7.23 14.56 4.07
C ASP A 136 7.99 13.38 3.45
N LEU A 137 8.59 13.61 2.30
CA LEU A 137 9.39 12.59 1.60
C LEU A 137 10.69 12.24 2.37
N ALA A 138 11.10 13.04 3.35
CA ALA A 138 12.22 12.74 4.24
C ALA A 138 12.04 11.43 5.02
N GLU A 139 10.79 11.02 5.28
CA GLU A 139 10.42 9.80 6.00
C GLU A 139 10.80 8.52 5.25
N LEU A 140 11.08 8.59 3.94
CA LEU A 140 11.66 7.46 3.18
C LEU A 140 12.95 6.94 3.81
N ARG A 141 13.70 7.77 4.56
CA ARG A 141 14.90 7.32 5.31
C ARG A 141 14.57 6.31 6.41
N GLY A 142 13.33 6.33 6.91
CA GLY A 142 12.82 5.41 7.92
C GLY A 142 12.43 4.05 7.35
N ILE A 143 12.15 3.96 6.04
CA ILE A 143 11.84 2.70 5.35
C ILE A 143 13.13 1.94 5.10
N VAL A 144 13.24 0.72 5.62
CA VAL A 144 14.50 -0.02 5.57
C VAL A 144 14.57 -0.91 4.33
N GLY A 145 15.74 -0.98 3.70
CA GLY A 145 15.94 -1.87 2.55
C GLY A 145 15.34 -1.39 1.22
N LEU A 146 14.97 -0.11 1.12
CA LEU A 146 14.47 0.47 -0.13
C LEU A 146 15.56 0.50 -1.22
N GLU A 147 15.34 -0.25 -2.29
CA GLU A 147 16.26 -0.42 -3.42
C GLU A 147 15.76 0.26 -4.70
N SER A 148 14.44 0.32 -4.89
CA SER A 148 13.80 0.95 -6.05
C SER A 148 12.58 1.77 -5.63
N LEU A 149 12.44 2.94 -6.24
CA LEU A 149 11.33 3.87 -6.03
C LEU A 149 10.71 4.23 -7.38
N THR A 150 9.42 4.00 -7.54
CA THR A 150 8.66 4.45 -8.69
C THR A 150 7.72 5.57 -8.28
N LEU A 151 7.75 6.68 -9.02
CA LEU A 151 6.92 7.85 -8.80
C LEU A 151 6.10 8.14 -10.06
N ALA A 152 4.79 8.35 -9.89
CA ALA A 152 3.88 8.65 -10.98
C ALA A 152 2.76 9.58 -10.53
N HIS A 153 2.30 10.45 -11.42
CA HIS A 153 1.16 11.35 -11.19
C HIS A 153 1.28 12.14 -9.87
N GLY A 154 2.24 13.04 -9.76
CA GLY A 154 2.42 13.83 -8.55
C GLY A 154 3.70 14.66 -8.57
N ASP A 155 3.70 15.69 -7.74
CA ASP A 155 4.90 16.43 -7.37
C ASP A 155 5.34 15.97 -5.98
N PHE A 156 6.50 15.30 -5.93
CA PHE A 156 7.03 14.71 -4.70
C PHE A 156 8.05 15.62 -4.01
N GLY A 157 8.30 16.83 -4.52
CA GLY A 157 9.29 17.75 -3.97
C GLY A 157 10.72 17.22 -4.09
N THR A 158 11.52 17.29 -3.02
CA THR A 158 12.93 16.87 -3.06
C THR A 158 13.15 15.50 -2.43
N LEU A 159 13.73 14.58 -3.19
CA LEU A 159 14.12 13.26 -2.70
C LEU A 159 15.31 13.38 -1.73
N PRO A 160 15.19 12.87 -0.49
CA PRO A 160 16.31 12.87 0.44
C PRO A 160 17.45 11.96 -0.05
N PRO A 161 18.68 12.12 0.49
CA PRO A 161 19.75 11.13 0.30
C PRO A 161 19.31 9.75 0.83
N LEU A 162 19.26 8.77 -0.07
CA LEU A 162 18.88 7.38 0.21
C LEU A 162 19.99 6.46 -0.30
N PRO A 163 21.02 6.14 0.51
CA PRO A 163 22.26 5.52 0.03
C PRO A 163 22.11 4.07 -0.48
N ARG A 164 20.96 3.42 -0.22
CA ARG A 164 20.62 2.08 -0.71
C ARG A 164 19.74 2.08 -1.95
N LEU A 165 19.20 3.25 -2.32
CA LEU A 165 18.34 3.38 -3.47
C LEU A 165 19.19 3.27 -4.74
N THR A 166 18.94 2.25 -5.54
CA THR A 166 19.71 1.99 -6.76
C THR A 166 18.94 2.37 -8.02
N GLU A 167 17.62 2.52 -7.91
CA GLU A 167 16.76 2.82 -9.04
C GLU A 167 15.66 3.82 -8.66
N VAL A 168 15.46 4.81 -9.51
CA VAL A 168 14.28 5.66 -9.51
C VAL A 168 13.64 5.61 -10.89
N VAL A 169 12.35 5.24 -10.94
CA VAL A 169 11.55 5.29 -12.17
C VAL A 169 10.55 6.43 -12.05
N LEU A 170 10.59 7.37 -12.98
CA LEU A 170 9.64 8.48 -13.08
C LEU A 170 8.77 8.24 -14.30
N TYR A 171 7.46 8.12 -14.10
CA TYR A 171 6.47 8.07 -15.18
C TYR A 171 6.00 9.47 -15.57
N ALA A 172 5.20 9.55 -16.64
CA ALA A 172 4.59 10.80 -17.06
C ALA A 172 3.84 11.43 -15.87
N GLU A 173 3.95 12.76 -15.76
CA GLU A 173 3.33 13.56 -14.70
C GLU A 173 3.88 13.28 -13.28
N GLY A 174 4.99 12.54 -13.15
CA GLY A 174 5.75 12.40 -11.90
C GLY A 174 6.95 13.34 -11.88
N GLU A 175 6.98 14.26 -10.92
CA GLU A 175 8.09 15.21 -10.71
C GLU A 175 8.73 15.02 -9.34
N VAL A 176 10.06 15.03 -9.31
CA VAL A 176 10.85 15.00 -8.08
C VAL A 176 12.23 15.62 -8.34
N ASP A 177 12.71 16.42 -7.39
CA ASP A 177 14.07 16.90 -7.36
C ASP A 177 15.01 15.84 -6.78
N LEU A 178 15.94 15.37 -7.62
CA LEU A 178 16.93 14.35 -7.28
C LEU A 178 18.30 14.94 -6.88
N SER A 179 18.42 16.26 -6.78
CA SER A 179 19.68 16.96 -6.52
C SER A 179 20.40 16.45 -5.25
N ALA A 180 19.64 16.14 -4.20
CA ALA A 180 20.17 15.63 -2.94
C ALA A 180 20.33 14.09 -2.92
N ALA A 181 19.55 13.35 -3.71
CA ALA A 181 19.55 11.90 -3.72
C ALA A 181 20.59 11.29 -4.67
N SER A 182 21.15 12.07 -5.59
CA SER A 182 22.07 11.59 -6.62
C SER A 182 23.35 10.97 -6.03
N HIS A 183 23.67 9.75 -6.44
CA HIS A 183 24.96 9.10 -6.17
C HIS A 183 25.32 8.14 -7.32
N PRO A 184 26.59 7.67 -7.42
CA PRO A 184 27.06 6.90 -8.58
C PRO A 184 26.35 5.56 -8.84
N GLY A 185 25.64 5.04 -7.84
CA GLY A 185 24.90 3.77 -7.91
C GLY A 185 23.42 3.95 -8.23
N LEU A 186 22.94 5.19 -8.37
CA LEU A 186 21.54 5.49 -8.65
C LEU A 186 21.31 5.56 -10.17
N SER A 187 20.49 4.64 -10.68
CA SER A 187 19.95 4.67 -12.04
C SER A 187 18.63 5.44 -12.04
N VAL A 188 18.49 6.42 -12.94
CA VAL A 188 17.24 7.18 -13.08
C VAL A 188 16.64 6.89 -14.45
N ILE A 189 15.46 6.29 -14.45
CA ILE A 189 14.71 5.92 -15.64
C ILE A 189 13.52 6.87 -15.74
N ARG A 190 13.39 7.54 -16.89
CA ARG A 190 12.21 8.37 -17.20
C ARG A 190 11.37 7.68 -18.25
N ARG A 191 10.06 7.63 -18.04
CA ARG A 191 9.07 7.03 -18.91
C ARG A 191 8.08 8.11 -19.28
N ASP A 192 7.87 8.29 -20.58
CA ASP A 192 6.88 9.24 -21.11
C ASP A 192 5.45 8.67 -21.10
N GLU A 193 5.30 7.41 -20.69
CA GLU A 193 4.00 6.74 -20.59
C GLU A 193 3.33 7.03 -19.23
N ILE A 194 1.99 7.00 -19.24
CA ILE A 194 1.17 7.04 -18.03
C ILE A 194 1.41 5.75 -17.25
N TYR A 195 1.60 5.87 -15.94
CA TYR A 195 1.77 4.70 -15.11
C TYR A 195 0.46 3.95 -14.96
N PHE A 196 0.45 2.69 -15.37
CA PHE A 196 -0.61 1.74 -15.04
C PHE A 196 -0.03 0.66 -14.13
N PRO A 197 -0.67 0.36 -12.98
CA PRO A 197 -0.23 -0.72 -12.12
C PRO A 197 -0.10 -2.03 -12.92
N PRO A 198 0.98 -2.79 -12.74
CA PRO A 198 1.26 -3.97 -13.55
C PRO A 198 0.32 -5.15 -13.28
N PHE A 199 -0.50 -5.08 -12.22
CA PHE A 199 -1.46 -6.13 -11.86
C PHE A 199 -2.82 -5.80 -12.46
N ARG A 200 -3.28 -6.63 -13.41
CA ARG A 200 -4.72 -6.74 -13.70
C ARG A 200 -5.39 -7.55 -12.58
N PRO A 201 -6.72 -7.45 -12.39
CA PRO A 201 -7.46 -8.37 -11.54
C PRO A 201 -7.08 -9.82 -11.87
N ASP A 202 -6.91 -10.67 -10.86
CA ASP A 202 -6.53 -12.07 -11.05
C ASP A 202 -7.39 -12.71 -12.16
N GLY A 203 -6.76 -13.14 -13.26
CA GLY A 203 -7.45 -13.79 -14.39
C GLY A 203 -7.52 -12.99 -15.70
N MET A 204 -6.97 -11.77 -15.77
CA MET A 204 -6.66 -11.14 -17.06
C MET A 204 -5.15 -11.14 -17.30
N ASP A 205 -4.65 -12.12 -18.06
CA ASP A 205 -3.28 -12.10 -18.58
C ASP A 205 -3.06 -10.86 -19.46
N ALA A 206 -1.83 -10.34 -19.47
CA ALA A 206 -1.37 -9.18 -20.23
C ALA A 206 -1.76 -9.21 -21.72
#